data_AF-A0A080LTN5-F1
#
_entry.id   AF-A0A080LTN5-F1
#
_cell.length_a   1.000
_cell.length_b   1.000
_cell.length_c   1.000
_cell.angle_alpha   90.00
_cell.angle_beta   90.00
_cell.angle_gamma   90.00
#
_symmetry.space_group_name_H-M   'P 1'
#
loop_
_entity.id
_entity.type
_entity.pdbx_description
1 polymer ?
#
loop_
_entity_poly.entity_id
_entity_poly.type
_entity_poly.pdbx_seq_one_letter_code
_entity_poly.pdbx_strand_id
1 'polypeptide(L)'
;MLTVLDTLPERFLDTPARELHRILPGPTLIHLPGRRPTPLFVSVLLHGNEDSGVVALQSVLRAYAGRRLPRALSILIGNISAARVGMRRLDQQPDYNRVWPGAIAHTDSPEHAAMSEVHRLMQARGLFASIDIHNNTGLNPHYCVVNQIDQTVLHLALLFSRTVVCFRGLAGTQTTAFSPLCPALTIECGKPGIAANEAHAARFVEACLHLAQFPSHDVHEHDIDLYHTVATVRVPITASFGFGKALADIDFDPQLDHMNFRQLDPGTVFGRTRLPLPVEVRDEGGSDVTAEFFDCRAGMIRLRRAAMPAMLTLDERVVRQDCLCYLMERLPFPRREHAALELCASVID
;
A
#
# COMPACT_ATOMS: atom_id res chain seq x y z
N MET A 1 -0.49 22.47 6.62
CA MET A 1 0.91 22.89 6.84
C MET A 1 1.66 21.73 7.48
N LEU A 2 2.85 21.41 6.98
CA LEU A 2 3.71 20.34 7.50
C LEU A 2 4.49 20.84 8.73
N THR A 3 4.55 20.04 9.79
CA THR A 3 5.46 20.24 10.92
C THR A 3 6.70 19.37 10.75
N VAL A 4 7.89 19.93 10.97
CA VAL A 4 9.16 19.18 10.91
C VAL A 4 9.85 19.25 12.28
N LEU A 5 10.27 18.10 12.80
CA LEU A 5 10.90 17.96 14.11
C LEU A 5 12.19 17.15 13.98
N ASP A 6 13.22 17.52 14.76
CA ASP A 6 14.46 16.73 14.87
C ASP A 6 14.53 15.93 16.20
N THR A 7 13.41 15.87 16.93
CA THR A 7 13.25 15.08 18.14
C THR A 7 11.85 14.47 18.20
N LEU A 8 11.72 13.36 18.92
CA LEU A 8 10.44 12.71 19.14
C LEU A 8 9.59 13.54 20.13
N PRO A 9 8.33 13.87 19.80
CA PRO A 9 7.45 14.57 20.73
C PRO A 9 7.32 13.83 22.07
N GLU A 10 7.20 14.60 23.15
CA GLU A 10 6.91 14.03 24.46
C GLU A 10 5.62 13.18 24.39
N ARG A 11 5.61 12.04 25.09
CA ARG A 11 4.50 11.09 25.12
C ARG A 11 4.15 10.39 23.80
N PHE A 12 4.85 10.65 22.69
CA PHE A 12 4.56 9.97 21.42
C PHE A 12 4.57 8.44 21.55
N LEU A 13 5.51 7.90 22.33
CA LEU A 13 5.62 6.46 22.52
C LEU A 13 4.35 5.85 23.11
N ASP A 14 3.63 6.56 23.96
CA ASP A 14 2.49 6.05 24.73
C ASP A 14 1.15 6.61 24.29
N THR A 15 1.13 7.41 23.22
CA THR A 15 -0.10 8.04 22.71
C THR A 15 -0.68 7.19 21.57
N PRO A 16 -1.88 6.61 21.72
CA PRO A 16 -2.54 5.87 20.64
C PRO A 16 -2.81 6.76 19.41
N ALA A 17 -2.92 6.17 18.23
CA ALA A 17 -3.12 6.91 16.97
C ALA A 17 -4.27 7.93 17.02
N ARG A 18 -5.41 7.55 17.62
CA ARG A 18 -6.59 8.43 17.77
C ARG A 18 -6.35 9.62 18.69
N GLU A 19 -5.35 9.55 19.56
CA GLU A 19 -4.99 10.62 20.51
C GLU A 19 -3.81 11.47 20.04
N LEU A 20 -3.13 11.10 18.96
CA LEU A 20 -1.96 11.84 18.45
C LEU A 20 -2.27 13.31 18.14
N HIS A 21 -3.52 13.65 17.81
CA HIS A 21 -3.98 15.04 17.61
C HIS A 21 -3.78 15.95 18.84
N ARG A 22 -3.57 15.38 20.04
CA ARG A 22 -3.30 16.15 21.26
C ARG A 22 -1.85 16.62 21.36
N ILE A 23 -0.94 15.95 20.65
CA ILE A 23 0.51 16.24 20.68
C ILE A 23 1.07 16.64 19.30
N LEU A 24 0.34 16.36 18.22
CA LEU A 24 0.67 16.73 16.85
C LEU A 24 -0.48 17.56 16.25
N PRO A 25 -0.23 18.80 15.78
CA PRO A 25 -1.28 19.65 15.22
C PRO A 25 -1.73 19.22 13.81
N GLY A 26 -0.98 18.35 13.14
CA GLY A 26 -1.23 17.92 11.76
C GLY A 26 -0.12 17.00 11.25
N PRO A 27 0.02 16.87 9.92
CA PRO A 27 1.09 16.05 9.32
C PRO A 27 2.46 16.47 9.85
N THR A 28 3.21 15.50 10.37
CA THR A 28 4.47 15.74 11.07
C THR A 28 5.56 14.82 10.56
N LEU A 29 6.68 15.41 10.11
CA LEU A 29 7.90 14.71 9.72
C LEU A 29 8.92 14.80 10.87
N ILE A 30 9.34 13.66 11.40
CA ILE A 30 10.25 13.56 12.54
C ILE A 30 11.57 12.93 12.07
N HIS A 31 12.69 13.56 12.36
CA HIS A 31 14.02 13.05 12.04
C HIS A 31 14.75 12.62 13.31
N LEU A 32 15.18 11.37 13.36
CA LEU A 32 15.91 10.78 14.47
C LEU A 32 17.30 10.34 14.00
N PRO A 33 18.38 10.73 14.71
CA PRO A 33 19.74 10.36 14.33
C PRO A 33 20.02 8.87 14.61
N GLY A 34 20.87 8.27 13.79
CA GLY A 34 21.38 6.92 14.01
C GLY A 34 22.87 6.81 13.75
N ARG A 35 23.43 5.60 13.93
CA ARG A 35 24.86 5.35 13.69
C ARG A 35 25.20 5.52 12.21
N ARG A 36 24.36 4.98 11.32
CA ARG A 36 24.43 5.24 9.87
C ARG A 36 23.61 6.50 9.53
N PRO A 37 24.18 7.50 8.83
CA PRO A 37 23.51 8.78 8.61
C PRO A 37 22.41 8.73 7.54
N THR A 38 22.52 7.85 6.55
CA THR A 38 21.52 7.71 5.47
C THR A 38 20.22 7.12 6.04
N PRO A 39 19.11 7.87 6.07
CA PRO A 39 17.92 7.49 6.82
C PRO A 39 17.10 6.39 6.15
N LEU A 40 16.48 5.54 6.97
CA LEU A 40 15.26 4.85 6.60
C LEU A 40 14.09 5.84 6.68
N PHE A 41 13.26 5.93 5.64
CA PHE A 41 12.02 6.71 5.69
C PHE A 41 10.83 5.79 5.91
N VAL A 42 9.98 6.14 6.88
CA VAL A 42 8.76 5.39 7.19
C VAL A 42 7.57 6.35 7.25
N SER A 43 6.56 6.15 6.41
CA SER A 43 5.27 6.83 6.54
C SER A 43 4.23 5.94 7.21
N VAL A 44 3.45 6.55 8.10
CA VAL A 44 2.32 5.94 8.81
C VAL A 44 1.14 6.89 8.85
N LEU A 45 -0.06 6.33 9.03
CA LEU A 45 -1.31 7.08 9.07
C LEU A 45 -1.53 7.96 7.83
N LEU A 46 -1.12 7.54 6.63
CA LEU A 46 -1.67 8.17 5.43
C LEU A 46 -3.20 7.97 5.43
N HIS A 47 -3.67 6.80 5.88
CA HIS A 47 -5.05 6.58 6.27
C HIS A 47 -5.20 6.55 7.78
N GLY A 48 -6.17 7.30 8.32
CA GLY A 48 -6.30 7.48 9.76
C GLY A 48 -6.77 6.24 10.54
N ASN A 49 -7.35 5.25 9.88
CA ASN A 49 -7.81 4.00 10.49
C ASN A 49 -6.78 2.86 10.41
N GLU A 50 -5.55 3.15 9.99
CA GLU A 50 -4.50 2.15 9.74
C GLU A 50 -3.32 2.41 10.68
N ASP A 51 -3.47 2.01 11.95
CA ASP A 51 -2.59 2.39 13.05
C ASP A 51 -1.50 1.38 13.40
N SER A 52 -1.42 0.22 12.70
CA SER A 52 -0.40 -0.79 13.00
C SER A 52 1.02 -0.27 12.85
N GLY A 53 1.26 0.63 11.88
CA GLY A 53 2.55 1.29 11.70
C GLY A 53 2.95 2.18 12.88
N VAL A 54 1.99 2.86 13.52
CA VAL A 54 2.25 3.69 14.71
C VAL A 54 2.67 2.80 15.87
N VAL A 55 1.91 1.74 16.15
CA VAL A 55 2.22 0.80 17.23
C VAL A 55 3.56 0.12 17.01
N ALA A 56 3.85 -0.27 15.76
CA ALA A 56 5.14 -0.84 15.37
C ALA A 56 6.31 0.12 15.64
N LEU A 57 6.20 1.37 15.19
CA LEU A 57 7.22 2.40 15.43
C LEU A 57 7.40 2.67 16.92
N GLN A 58 6.31 2.78 17.70
CA GLN A 58 6.38 2.97 19.14
C GLN A 58 7.08 1.79 19.82
N SER A 59 6.80 0.56 19.40
CA SER A 59 7.46 -0.65 19.92
C SER A 59 8.97 -0.63 19.65
N VAL A 60 9.37 -0.38 18.39
CA VAL A 60 10.78 -0.26 18.00
C VAL A 60 11.46 0.85 18.80
N LEU A 61 10.90 2.06 18.81
CA LEU A 61 11.51 3.22 19.46
C LEU A 61 11.64 3.04 20.98
N ARG A 62 10.69 2.38 21.65
CA ARG A 62 10.83 2.02 23.08
C ARG A 62 12.03 1.12 23.34
N ALA A 63 12.31 0.15 22.48
CA ALA A 63 13.47 -0.74 22.61
C ALA A 63 14.82 0.01 22.46
N TYR A 64 14.80 1.20 21.84
CA TYR A 64 15.94 2.10 21.72
C TYR A 64 15.88 3.30 22.66
N ALA A 65 14.99 3.33 23.67
CA ALA A 65 14.98 4.39 24.66
C ALA A 65 16.36 4.52 25.34
N GLY A 66 16.98 5.70 25.25
CA GLY A 66 18.33 5.95 25.76
C GLY A 66 19.47 5.34 24.93
N ARG A 67 19.19 4.74 23.76
CA ARG A 67 20.20 4.12 22.87
C ARG A 67 20.14 4.77 21.48
N ARG A 68 21.31 4.90 20.85
CA ARG A 68 21.39 5.40 19.46
C ARG A 68 20.85 4.35 18.48
N LEU A 69 19.99 4.78 17.55
CA LEU A 69 19.44 3.93 16.49
C LEU A 69 20.56 3.35 15.60
N PRO A 70 20.40 2.13 15.04
CA PRO A 70 21.36 1.55 14.10
C PRO A 70 21.55 2.39 12.82
N ARG A 71 20.49 3.03 12.36
CA ARG A 71 20.43 3.94 11.20
C ARG A 71 19.54 5.12 11.53
N ALA A 72 19.79 6.28 10.92
CA ALA A 72 18.89 7.41 11.02
C ALA A 72 17.48 7.00 10.56
N LEU A 73 16.46 7.58 11.16
CA LEU A 73 15.06 7.26 10.89
C LEU A 73 14.29 8.55 10.68
N SER A 74 13.66 8.68 9.53
CA SER A 74 12.68 9.74 9.26
C SER A 74 11.29 9.14 9.29
N ILE A 75 10.39 9.73 10.07
CA ILE A 75 9.01 9.24 10.25
C ILE A 75 8.06 10.32 9.78
N LEU A 76 7.23 10.02 8.78
CA LEU A 76 6.05 10.84 8.48
C LEU A 76 4.84 10.25 9.20
N ILE A 77 4.18 11.09 10.00
CA ILE A 77 2.86 10.81 10.56
C ILE A 77 1.86 11.65 9.78
N GLY A 78 1.00 11.01 9.00
CA GLY A 78 0.15 11.65 8.00
C GLY A 78 -1.11 12.33 8.54
N ASN A 79 -2.27 11.72 8.24
CA ASN A 79 -3.60 12.25 8.45
C ASN A 79 -4.08 12.14 9.91
N ILE A 80 -3.49 12.96 10.78
CA ILE A 80 -3.89 13.09 12.19
C ILE A 80 -5.38 13.39 12.36
N SER A 81 -5.96 14.20 11.48
CA SER A 81 -7.38 14.57 11.51
C SER A 81 -8.30 13.38 11.31
N ALA A 82 -8.00 12.51 10.35
CA ALA A 82 -8.76 11.28 10.13
C ALA A 82 -8.47 10.24 11.22
N ALA A 83 -7.23 10.17 11.71
CA ALA A 83 -6.83 9.27 12.79
C ALA A 83 -7.61 9.55 14.08
N ARG A 84 -7.82 10.81 14.43
CA ARG A 84 -8.64 11.23 15.59
C ARG A 84 -9.99 10.53 15.63
N VAL A 85 -10.65 10.40 14.48
CA VAL A 85 -11.98 9.78 14.38
C VAL A 85 -11.94 8.32 13.96
N GLY A 86 -10.77 7.76 13.63
CA GLY A 86 -10.61 6.37 13.20
C GLY A 86 -11.17 6.11 11.81
N MET A 87 -11.03 7.08 10.90
CA MET A 87 -11.47 6.96 9.50
C MET A 87 -10.26 6.93 8.55
N ARG A 88 -10.43 6.31 7.38
CA ARG A 88 -9.43 6.37 6.30
C ARG A 88 -9.09 7.82 5.93
N ARG A 89 -10.12 8.58 5.56
CA ARG A 89 -10.07 10.04 5.36
C ARG A 89 -11.41 10.66 5.71
N LEU A 90 -11.40 11.95 6.02
CA LEU A 90 -12.62 12.76 6.12
C LEU A 90 -13.18 13.05 4.72
N ASP A 91 -14.49 13.33 4.62
CA ASP A 91 -15.17 13.47 3.32
C ASP A 91 -14.58 14.59 2.45
N GLN A 92 -14.18 15.70 3.08
CA GLN A 92 -13.62 16.88 2.41
C GLN A 92 -12.10 16.77 2.15
N GLN A 93 -11.43 15.75 2.68
CA GLN A 93 -10.00 15.57 2.48
C GLN A 93 -9.72 14.77 1.21
N PRO A 94 -8.65 15.08 0.47
CA PRO A 94 -8.14 14.14 -0.51
C PRO A 94 -7.64 12.87 0.20
N ASP A 95 -7.47 11.79 -0.57
CA ASP A 95 -6.77 10.61 -0.08
C ASP A 95 -5.26 10.94 0.04
N TYR A 96 -4.70 10.82 1.24
CA TYR A 96 -3.30 11.19 1.53
C TYR A 96 -2.29 10.28 0.81
N ASN A 97 -2.72 9.12 0.29
CA ASN A 97 -1.93 8.27 -0.59
C ASN A 97 -2.28 8.47 -2.09
N ARG A 98 -2.83 9.65 -2.45
CA ARG A 98 -3.10 10.07 -3.84
C ARG A 98 -2.63 11.51 -4.14
N VAL A 99 -1.95 12.16 -3.19
CA VAL A 99 -1.54 13.57 -3.27
C VAL A 99 -0.02 13.77 -3.26
N TRP A 100 0.77 12.72 -3.45
CA TRP A 100 2.23 12.84 -3.56
C TRP A 100 2.65 13.39 -4.93
N PRO A 101 3.92 13.80 -5.13
CA PRO A 101 4.44 14.16 -6.45
C PRO A 101 4.05 13.13 -7.53
N GLY A 102 3.57 13.63 -8.66
CA GLY A 102 2.96 12.81 -9.71
C GLY A 102 1.45 12.58 -9.55
N ALA A 103 0.79 13.20 -8.56
CA ALA A 103 -0.67 13.21 -8.44
C ALA A 103 -1.34 13.89 -9.65
N ILE A 104 -2.48 13.34 -10.07
CA ILE A 104 -3.30 13.86 -11.19
C ILE A 104 -4.53 14.64 -10.70
N ALA A 105 -4.80 14.60 -9.40
CA ALA A 105 -5.93 15.28 -8.76
C ALA A 105 -5.45 15.94 -7.46
N HIS A 106 -6.17 16.99 -7.03
CA HIS A 106 -5.87 17.74 -5.81
C HIS A 106 -4.45 18.33 -5.77
N THR A 107 -3.86 18.66 -6.92
CA THR A 107 -2.50 19.22 -7.02
C THR A 107 -2.36 20.59 -6.36
N ASP A 108 -3.44 21.36 -6.25
CA ASP A 108 -3.43 22.66 -5.58
C ASP A 108 -3.81 22.58 -4.08
N SER A 109 -3.93 21.37 -3.54
CA SER A 109 -4.36 21.17 -2.15
C SER A 109 -3.21 21.42 -1.14
N PRO A 110 -3.53 21.86 0.09
CA PRO A 110 -2.56 21.92 1.19
C PRO A 110 -1.90 20.58 1.49
N GLU A 111 -2.61 19.47 1.29
CA GLU A 111 -2.10 18.11 1.44
C GLU A 111 -1.05 17.78 0.38
N HIS A 112 -1.30 18.13 -0.89
CA HIS A 112 -0.31 17.97 -1.95
C HIS A 112 0.94 18.80 -1.68
N ALA A 113 0.78 20.06 -1.28
CA ALA A 113 1.91 20.91 -0.89
C ALA A 113 2.72 20.29 0.27
N ALA A 114 2.05 19.70 1.27
CA ALA A 114 2.72 19.04 2.39
C ALA A 114 3.50 17.79 1.95
N MET A 115 2.91 16.91 1.13
CA MET A 115 3.58 15.69 0.66
C MET A 115 4.72 16.00 -0.32
N SER A 116 4.58 17.03 -1.15
CA SER A 116 5.65 17.55 -2.00
C SER A 116 6.81 18.10 -1.18
N GLU A 117 6.53 18.78 -0.06
CA GLU A 117 7.58 19.25 0.85
C GLU A 117 8.29 18.09 1.58
N VAL A 118 7.55 17.06 2.03
CA VAL A 118 8.16 15.83 2.59
C VAL A 118 9.09 15.18 1.57
N HIS A 119 8.62 15.01 0.33
CA HIS A 119 9.41 14.42 -0.75
C HIS A 119 10.70 15.20 -1.01
N ARG A 120 10.61 16.53 -1.14
CA ARG A 120 11.76 17.42 -1.32
C ARG A 120 12.77 17.32 -0.17
N LEU A 121 12.30 17.37 1.07
CA LEU A 121 13.15 17.27 2.26
C LEU A 121 13.87 15.93 2.34
N MET A 122 13.16 14.84 2.02
CA MET A 122 13.74 13.50 2.06
C MET A 122 14.71 13.25 0.91
N GLN A 123 14.43 13.75 -0.30
CA GLN A 123 15.35 13.72 -1.41
C GLN A 123 16.67 14.43 -1.06
N ALA A 124 16.61 15.62 -0.46
CA ALA A 124 17.78 16.39 -0.06
C ALA A 124 18.64 15.69 1.02
N ARG A 125 18.03 14.88 1.89
CA ARG A 125 18.73 14.13 2.93
C ARG A 125 19.42 12.85 2.42
N GLY A 126 19.05 12.38 1.23
CA GLY A 126 19.35 11.03 0.77
C GLY A 126 18.57 9.97 1.54
N LEU A 127 18.38 8.81 0.95
CA LEU A 127 17.50 7.76 1.46
C LEU A 127 18.17 6.40 1.36
N PHE A 128 18.03 5.59 2.40
CA PHE A 128 18.42 4.19 2.36
C PHE A 128 17.32 3.33 1.73
N ALA A 129 16.08 3.56 2.18
CA ALA A 129 14.86 2.97 1.67
C ALA A 129 13.66 3.81 2.12
N SER A 130 12.53 3.65 1.45
CA SER A 130 11.23 4.23 1.85
C SER A 130 10.19 3.13 2.08
N ILE A 131 9.48 3.21 3.20
CA ILE A 131 8.45 2.24 3.58
C ILE A 131 7.17 3.00 3.91
N ASP A 132 6.07 2.61 3.27
CA ASP A 132 4.72 3.03 3.65
C ASP A 132 4.01 1.91 4.39
N ILE A 133 3.51 2.14 5.59
CA ILE A 133 2.84 1.09 6.39
C ILE A 133 1.33 1.32 6.37
N HIS A 134 0.61 0.34 5.83
CA HIS A 134 -0.85 0.32 5.70
C HIS A 134 -1.46 -0.91 6.37
N ASN A 135 -2.77 -0.86 6.53
CA ASN A 135 -3.61 -1.96 6.96
C ASN A 135 -4.74 -2.21 5.94
N ASN A 136 -5.25 -3.44 5.90
CA ASN A 136 -6.45 -3.76 5.14
C ASN A 136 -7.68 -3.81 6.05
N THR A 137 -8.84 -3.47 5.51
CA THR A 137 -10.13 -3.62 6.22
C THR A 137 -10.78 -4.99 5.98
N GLY A 138 -10.54 -5.61 4.82
CA GLY A 138 -10.94 -7.00 4.54
C GLY A 138 -9.87 -8.03 4.90
N LEU A 139 -10.21 -9.30 4.74
CA LEU A 139 -9.30 -10.42 5.02
C LEU A 139 -8.21 -10.51 3.94
N ASN A 140 -7.01 -10.01 4.21
CA ASN A 140 -5.84 -10.13 3.34
C ASN A 140 -4.67 -10.76 4.12
N PRO A 141 -3.77 -11.51 3.46
CA PRO A 141 -2.49 -11.88 4.04
C PRO A 141 -1.62 -10.63 4.24
N HIS A 142 -0.44 -10.80 4.82
CA HIS A 142 0.59 -9.77 4.75
C HIS A 142 1.23 -9.78 3.37
N TYR A 143 1.33 -8.63 2.72
CA TYR A 143 1.96 -8.50 1.42
C TYR A 143 2.64 -7.15 1.24
N CYS A 144 3.51 -7.06 0.25
CA CYS A 144 4.15 -5.82 -0.17
C CYS A 144 3.53 -5.34 -1.49
N VAL A 145 3.42 -4.02 -1.65
CA VAL A 145 3.13 -3.39 -2.94
C VAL A 145 4.37 -2.64 -3.41
N VAL A 146 4.80 -2.93 -4.64
CA VAL A 146 5.96 -2.32 -5.30
C VAL A 146 5.53 -1.78 -6.67
N ASN A 147 6.23 -0.79 -7.21
CA ASN A 147 5.94 -0.26 -8.55
C ASN A 147 7.00 -0.61 -9.60
N GLN A 148 8.15 -1.10 -9.15
CA GLN A 148 9.25 -1.56 -9.97
C GLN A 148 9.71 -2.92 -9.45
N ILE A 149 10.13 -3.77 -10.38
CA ILE A 149 10.69 -5.09 -10.07
C ILE A 149 12.20 -4.93 -10.19
N ASP A 150 12.80 -4.46 -9.09
CA ASP A 150 14.25 -4.33 -8.92
C ASP A 150 14.73 -5.20 -7.76
N GLN A 151 15.93 -5.76 -7.86
CA GLN A 151 16.45 -6.71 -6.87
C GLN A 151 16.52 -6.12 -5.46
N THR A 152 16.90 -4.85 -5.32
CA THR A 152 16.97 -4.21 -3.99
C THR A 152 15.58 -4.01 -3.39
N VAL A 153 14.58 -3.71 -4.22
CA VAL A 153 13.17 -3.61 -3.82
C VAL A 153 12.61 -4.98 -3.42
N LEU A 154 12.95 -6.04 -4.16
CA LEU A 154 12.52 -7.40 -3.83
C LEU A 154 13.18 -7.90 -2.53
N HIS A 155 14.47 -7.64 -2.33
CA HIS A 155 15.15 -7.94 -1.06
C HIS A 155 14.52 -7.17 0.10
N LEU A 156 14.17 -5.90 -0.08
CA LEU A 156 13.44 -5.13 0.92
C LEU A 156 12.08 -5.78 1.22
N ALA A 157 11.33 -6.20 0.19
CA ALA A 157 10.03 -6.83 0.35
C ALA A 157 10.11 -8.16 1.13
N LEU A 158 11.13 -8.98 0.85
CA LEU A 158 11.32 -10.29 1.51
C LEU A 158 11.68 -10.19 2.99
N LEU A 159 12.10 -9.02 3.49
CA LEU A 159 12.21 -8.79 4.94
C LEU A 159 10.84 -8.73 5.64
N PHE A 160 9.74 -8.54 4.88
CA PHE A 160 8.37 -8.49 5.41
C PHE A 160 7.52 -9.67 4.94
N SER A 161 7.40 -9.90 3.63
CA SER A 161 6.54 -10.95 3.09
C SER A 161 7.07 -11.51 1.78
N ARG A 162 6.75 -12.79 1.54
CA ARG A 162 6.97 -13.46 0.26
C ARG A 162 5.96 -13.04 -0.81
N THR A 163 4.78 -12.56 -0.40
CA THR A 163 3.73 -12.12 -1.30
C THR A 163 4.00 -10.68 -1.72
N VAL A 164 4.29 -10.46 -2.99
CA VAL A 164 4.63 -9.15 -3.56
C VAL A 164 3.71 -8.84 -4.73
N VAL A 165 3.09 -7.68 -4.70
CA VAL A 165 2.19 -7.19 -5.75
C VAL A 165 2.86 -6.02 -6.45
N CYS A 166 3.17 -6.18 -7.73
CA CYS A 166 3.61 -5.09 -8.59
C CYS A 166 2.37 -4.31 -9.06
N PHE A 167 2.34 -3.01 -8.78
CA PHE A 167 1.29 -2.12 -9.23
C PHE A 167 1.87 -0.78 -9.71
N ARG A 168 1.69 -0.48 -10.99
CA ARG A 168 2.25 0.70 -11.66
C ARG A 168 1.22 1.82 -11.82
N GLY A 169 -0.07 1.48 -11.81
CA GLY A 169 -1.17 2.39 -12.17
C GLY A 169 -1.65 3.41 -11.11
N LEU A 170 -0.99 3.58 -9.96
CA LEU A 170 -1.42 4.55 -8.94
C LEU A 170 -0.55 5.82 -8.93
N ALA A 171 -1.03 6.84 -9.62
CA ALA A 171 -0.49 8.19 -9.56
C ALA A 171 -0.64 8.80 -8.15
N GLY A 172 0.35 9.58 -7.74
CA GLY A 172 0.30 10.34 -6.48
C GLY A 172 0.40 9.51 -5.19
N THR A 173 0.91 8.27 -5.24
CA THR A 173 1.21 7.49 -4.02
C THR A 173 2.58 7.83 -3.46
N GLN A 174 2.78 7.58 -2.16
CA GLN A 174 4.09 7.73 -1.51
C GLN A 174 5.13 6.85 -2.19
N THR A 175 4.82 5.56 -2.35
CA THR A 175 5.73 4.58 -2.96
C THR A 175 6.12 4.99 -4.38
N THR A 176 5.17 5.45 -5.21
CA THR A 176 5.46 5.99 -6.54
C THR A 176 6.39 7.19 -6.50
N ALA A 177 6.18 8.15 -5.60
CA ALA A 177 7.03 9.33 -5.51
C ALA A 177 8.48 9.01 -5.08
N PHE A 178 8.69 7.97 -4.28
CA PHE A 178 10.01 7.64 -3.72
C PHE A 178 10.79 6.57 -4.48
N SER A 179 10.14 5.79 -5.33
CA SER A 179 10.78 4.71 -6.07
C SER A 179 11.90 5.13 -7.03
N PRO A 180 11.85 6.33 -7.67
CA PRO A 180 12.99 6.84 -8.43
C PRO A 180 14.20 7.24 -7.56
N LEU A 181 14.03 7.37 -6.24
CA LEU A 181 15.06 7.88 -5.33
C LEU A 181 15.77 6.79 -4.53
N CYS A 182 15.07 5.70 -4.20
CA CYS A 182 15.57 4.62 -3.36
C CYS A 182 14.67 3.38 -3.48
N PRO A 183 15.10 2.22 -2.95
CA PRO A 183 14.22 1.07 -2.79
C PRO A 183 13.01 1.46 -1.94
N ALA A 184 11.81 1.41 -2.52
CA ALA A 184 10.59 1.86 -1.89
C ALA A 184 9.46 0.85 -2.07
N LEU A 185 8.69 0.66 -1.00
CA LEU A 185 7.51 -0.21 -1.03
C LEU A 185 6.45 0.22 -0.03
N THR A 186 5.24 -0.25 -0.25
CA THR A 186 4.18 -0.26 0.76
C THR A 186 4.11 -1.66 1.37
N ILE A 187 3.90 -1.75 2.68
CA ILE A 187 3.53 -3.01 3.34
C ILE A 187 2.07 -2.94 3.80
N GLU A 188 1.40 -4.07 3.67
CA GLU A 188 0.00 -4.24 4.05
C GLU A 188 -0.04 -5.24 5.19
N CYS A 189 -0.36 -4.75 6.39
CA CYS A 189 -0.22 -5.49 7.65
C CYS A 189 -1.49 -6.24 8.04
N GLY A 190 -2.41 -6.51 7.11
CA GLY A 190 -3.73 -7.06 7.47
C GLY A 190 -4.55 -6.09 8.33
N LYS A 191 -5.46 -6.59 9.17
CA LYS A 191 -6.38 -5.75 9.96
C LYS A 191 -5.70 -4.97 11.09
N PRO A 192 -6.13 -3.73 11.37
CA PRO A 192 -5.62 -2.94 12.49
C PRO A 192 -6.06 -3.51 13.85
N GLY A 193 -5.34 -3.19 14.92
CA GLY A 193 -5.62 -3.64 16.29
C GLY A 193 -5.30 -5.11 16.59
N ILE A 194 -4.54 -5.78 15.70
CA ILE A 194 -4.10 -7.16 15.88
C ILE A 194 -2.61 -7.16 16.27
N ALA A 195 -2.31 -7.53 17.51
CA ALA A 195 -0.95 -7.49 18.05
C ALA A 195 0.10 -8.26 17.23
N ALA A 196 -0.30 -9.38 16.60
CA ALA A 196 0.58 -10.15 15.73
C ALA A 196 1.00 -9.37 14.47
N ASN A 197 0.08 -8.56 13.92
CA ASN A 197 0.31 -7.74 12.73
C ASN A 197 1.27 -6.59 13.05
N GLU A 198 1.01 -5.90 14.17
CA GLU A 198 1.84 -4.82 14.71
C GLU A 198 3.27 -5.32 15.02
N ALA A 199 3.39 -6.49 15.65
CA ALA A 199 4.69 -7.09 15.96
C ALA A 199 5.47 -7.47 14.70
N HIS A 200 4.79 -7.90 13.63
CA HIS A 200 5.45 -8.20 12.37
C HIS A 200 5.99 -6.93 11.70
N ALA A 201 5.19 -5.87 11.63
CA ALA A 201 5.64 -4.57 11.14
C ALA A 201 6.84 -4.02 11.96
N ALA A 202 6.83 -4.18 13.29
CA ALA A 202 7.94 -3.78 14.15
C ALA A 202 9.24 -4.53 13.82
N ARG A 203 9.17 -5.87 13.66
CA ARG A 203 10.33 -6.69 13.27
C ARG A 203 10.89 -6.28 11.91
N PHE A 204 10.02 -5.97 10.95
CA PHE A 204 10.43 -5.52 9.63
C PHE A 204 11.14 -4.16 9.67
N VAL A 205 10.58 -3.17 10.39
CA VAL A 205 11.23 -1.86 10.58
C VAL A 205 12.59 -2.04 11.27
N GLU A 206 12.68 -2.88 12.30
CA GLU A 206 13.94 -3.17 12.98
C GLU A 206 14.97 -3.83 12.04
N ALA A 207 14.56 -4.80 11.23
CA ALA A 207 15.43 -5.41 10.22
C ALA A 207 15.98 -4.36 9.24
N CYS A 208 15.13 -3.44 8.77
CA CYS A 208 15.52 -2.35 7.88
C CYS A 208 16.50 -1.37 8.53
N LEU A 209 16.32 -1.04 9.82
CA LEU A 209 17.26 -0.19 10.57
C LEU A 209 18.65 -0.84 10.66
N HIS A 210 18.71 -2.16 10.85
CA HIS A 210 19.97 -2.89 10.97
C HIS A 210 20.67 -3.18 9.64
N LEU A 211 19.90 -3.29 8.54
CA LEU A 211 20.43 -3.60 7.22
C LEU A 211 21.54 -2.62 6.80
N ALA A 212 22.75 -3.16 6.62
CA ALA A 212 23.91 -2.38 6.23
C ALA A 212 23.84 -1.98 4.75
N GLN A 213 23.56 -2.96 3.90
CA GLN A 213 23.43 -2.86 2.45
C GLN A 213 22.48 -3.97 1.96
N PHE A 214 21.89 -3.77 0.78
CA PHE A 214 21.12 -4.83 0.13
C PHE A 214 22.03 -5.93 -0.41
N PRO A 215 21.58 -7.20 -0.42
CA PRO A 215 22.31 -8.27 -1.08
C PRO A 215 22.52 -7.96 -2.58
N SER A 216 23.66 -8.40 -3.11
CA SER A 216 24.03 -8.20 -4.53
C SER A 216 23.59 -9.34 -5.45
N HIS A 217 23.14 -10.47 -4.88
CA HIS A 217 22.58 -11.57 -5.66
C HIS A 217 21.09 -11.35 -5.88
N ASP A 218 20.54 -11.99 -6.92
CA ASP A 218 19.13 -11.90 -7.23
C ASP A 218 18.27 -12.68 -6.23
N VAL A 219 17.07 -12.18 -5.96
CA VAL A 219 16.00 -12.96 -5.33
C VAL A 219 15.62 -14.13 -6.23
N HIS A 220 15.56 -15.33 -5.67
CA HIS A 220 15.14 -16.52 -6.41
C HIS A 220 13.61 -16.57 -6.54
N GLU A 221 13.12 -17.08 -7.68
CA GLU A 221 11.68 -17.26 -7.94
C GLU A 221 10.99 -18.11 -6.86
N HIS A 222 11.69 -19.11 -6.31
CA HIS A 222 11.16 -19.94 -5.22
C HIS A 222 11.09 -19.22 -3.87
N ASP A 223 11.61 -17.99 -3.75
CA ASP A 223 11.54 -17.20 -2.53
C ASP A 223 10.40 -16.19 -2.51
N ILE A 224 9.74 -15.98 -3.65
CA ILE A 224 8.78 -14.89 -3.84
C ILE A 224 7.55 -15.32 -4.64
N ASP A 225 6.38 -14.91 -4.17
CA ASP A 225 5.13 -15.00 -4.92
C ASP A 225 4.82 -13.62 -5.50
N LEU A 226 5.21 -13.42 -6.76
CA LEU A 226 5.07 -12.15 -7.46
C LEU A 226 3.78 -12.10 -8.27
N TYR A 227 3.00 -11.05 -8.05
CA TYR A 227 1.76 -10.75 -8.75
C TYR A 227 1.85 -9.40 -9.44
N HIS A 228 1.04 -9.18 -10.46
CA HIS A 228 0.90 -7.89 -11.14
C HIS A 228 -0.58 -7.52 -11.15
N THR A 229 -0.90 -6.34 -10.63
CA THR A 229 -2.23 -5.74 -10.77
C THR A 229 -2.51 -5.41 -12.23
N VAL A 230 -3.56 -6.02 -12.79
CA VAL A 230 -3.96 -5.82 -14.19
C VAL A 230 -5.20 -4.93 -14.31
N ALA A 231 -5.99 -4.80 -13.25
CA ALA A 231 -7.23 -4.03 -13.27
C ALA A 231 -7.66 -3.53 -11.89
N THR A 232 -8.37 -2.39 -11.89
CA THR A 232 -9.06 -1.83 -10.72
C THR A 232 -10.57 -1.88 -10.95
N VAL A 233 -11.31 -2.48 -10.02
CA VAL A 233 -12.77 -2.61 -10.08
C VAL A 233 -13.42 -1.58 -9.17
N ARG A 234 -14.30 -0.74 -9.70
CA ARG A 234 -15.02 0.32 -8.97
C ARG A 234 -16.52 0.11 -9.06
N VAL A 235 -17.22 0.55 -8.02
CA VAL A 235 -18.69 0.63 -8.01
C VAL A 235 -19.09 2.04 -8.49
N PRO A 236 -19.98 2.18 -9.49
CA PRO A 236 -20.46 3.48 -9.94
C PRO A 236 -20.99 4.34 -8.79
N ILE A 237 -20.68 5.64 -8.80
CA ILE A 237 -21.04 6.58 -7.71
C ILE A 237 -22.56 6.64 -7.48
N THR A 238 -23.33 6.46 -8.55
CA THR A 238 -24.80 6.53 -8.55
C THR A 238 -25.48 5.25 -8.09
N ALA A 239 -24.78 4.12 -8.05
CA ALA A 239 -25.35 2.83 -7.68
C ALA A 239 -25.31 2.65 -6.15
N SER A 240 -26.44 2.24 -5.57
CA SER A 240 -26.45 1.71 -4.20
C SER A 240 -25.88 0.29 -4.18
N PHE A 241 -25.10 -0.05 -3.17
CA PHE A 241 -24.56 -1.39 -3.02
C PHE A 241 -24.47 -1.81 -1.56
N GLY A 242 -24.31 -3.11 -1.34
CA GLY A 242 -23.92 -3.65 -0.05
C GLY A 242 -23.58 -5.13 -0.15
N PHE A 243 -23.39 -5.74 1.01
CA PHE A 243 -22.99 -7.14 1.14
C PHE A 243 -24.11 -7.91 1.86
N GLY A 244 -24.86 -8.73 1.13
CA GLY A 244 -26.10 -9.34 1.63
C GLY A 244 -27.28 -8.37 1.78
N LYS A 245 -27.29 -7.27 1.01
CA LYS A 245 -28.35 -6.26 0.97
C LYS A 245 -29.20 -6.41 -0.28
N ALA A 246 -30.12 -7.37 -0.26
CA ALA A 246 -30.94 -7.75 -1.41
C ALA A 246 -31.78 -6.62 -2.04
N LEU A 247 -31.99 -5.48 -1.36
CA LEU A 247 -32.73 -4.32 -1.89
C LEU A 247 -31.85 -3.30 -2.60
N ALA A 248 -30.52 -3.36 -2.47
CA ALA A 248 -29.60 -2.46 -3.14
C ALA A 248 -29.53 -2.74 -4.66
N ASP A 249 -29.08 -1.77 -5.45
CA ASP A 249 -28.89 -1.97 -6.89
C ASP A 249 -27.89 -3.11 -7.15
N ILE A 250 -26.89 -3.23 -6.27
CA ILE A 250 -25.85 -4.26 -6.29
C ILE A 250 -25.78 -4.94 -4.91
N ASP A 251 -25.97 -6.25 -4.90
CA ASP A 251 -25.86 -7.09 -3.70
C ASP A 251 -24.67 -8.02 -3.84
N PHE A 252 -23.52 -7.59 -3.33
CA PHE A 252 -22.30 -8.39 -3.31
C PHE A 252 -22.41 -9.55 -2.32
N ASP A 253 -21.62 -10.59 -2.55
CA ASP A 253 -21.51 -11.73 -1.64
C ASP A 253 -21.13 -11.25 -0.22
N PRO A 254 -21.85 -11.67 0.84
CA PRO A 254 -21.56 -11.26 2.22
C PRO A 254 -20.20 -11.75 2.74
N GLN A 255 -19.53 -12.64 2.01
CA GLN A 255 -18.20 -13.16 2.28
C GLN A 255 -17.21 -12.82 1.15
N LEU A 256 -17.48 -11.77 0.38
CA LEU A 256 -16.65 -11.41 -0.78
C LEU A 256 -15.17 -11.25 -0.41
N ASP A 257 -14.86 -10.70 0.76
CA ASP A 257 -13.49 -10.53 1.24
C ASP A 257 -12.72 -11.83 1.51
N HIS A 258 -13.40 -12.98 1.60
CA HIS A 258 -12.76 -14.31 1.65
C HIS A 258 -12.14 -14.72 0.31
N MET A 259 -12.41 -14.00 -0.77
CA MET A 259 -11.84 -14.27 -2.09
C MET A 259 -10.46 -13.63 -2.30
N ASN A 260 -10.03 -12.73 -1.41
CA ASN A 260 -8.71 -12.09 -1.48
C ASN A 260 -7.58 -13.11 -1.57
N PHE A 261 -6.63 -12.86 -2.48
CA PHE A 261 -5.45 -13.69 -2.73
C PHE A 261 -5.76 -15.15 -3.07
N ARG A 262 -6.93 -15.40 -3.66
CA ARG A 262 -7.30 -16.71 -4.22
C ARG A 262 -7.42 -16.61 -5.72
N GLN A 263 -6.88 -17.60 -6.43
CA GLN A 263 -7.14 -17.74 -7.85
C GLN A 263 -8.63 -18.07 -8.04
N LEU A 264 -9.34 -17.21 -8.76
CA LEU A 264 -10.75 -17.41 -9.09
C LEU A 264 -10.88 -17.88 -10.54
N ASP A 265 -11.78 -18.83 -10.76
CA ASP A 265 -12.08 -19.34 -12.09
C ASP A 265 -13.14 -18.49 -12.81
N PRO A 266 -13.16 -18.50 -14.15
CA PRO A 266 -14.29 -17.97 -14.92
C PRO A 266 -15.62 -18.53 -14.41
N GLY A 267 -16.63 -17.68 -14.31
CA GLY A 267 -17.94 -17.99 -13.76
C GLY A 267 -18.10 -17.73 -12.27
N THR A 268 -17.01 -17.44 -11.55
CA THR A 268 -17.07 -17.04 -10.13
C THR A 268 -17.99 -15.83 -9.96
N VAL A 269 -18.93 -15.93 -9.02
CA VAL A 269 -19.94 -14.89 -8.77
C VAL A 269 -19.45 -13.95 -7.67
N PHE A 270 -19.48 -12.65 -7.93
CA PHE A 270 -19.20 -11.61 -6.93
C PHE A 270 -20.48 -11.12 -6.24
N GLY A 271 -21.64 -11.29 -6.89
CA GLY A 271 -22.91 -10.82 -6.35
C GLY A 271 -24.03 -10.84 -7.37
N ARG A 272 -25.13 -10.19 -6.99
CA ARG A 272 -26.32 -9.97 -7.81
C ARG A 272 -26.46 -8.48 -8.14
N THR A 273 -27.12 -8.20 -9.25
CA THR A 273 -27.32 -6.83 -9.72
C THR A 273 -28.70 -6.65 -10.35
N ARG A 274 -29.27 -5.47 -10.19
CA ARG A 274 -30.42 -4.97 -10.97
C ARG A 274 -29.99 -4.07 -12.14
N LEU A 275 -28.72 -3.68 -12.17
CA LEU A 275 -28.13 -2.81 -13.17
C LEU A 275 -27.46 -3.62 -14.28
N PRO A 276 -27.50 -3.12 -15.53
CA PRO A 276 -26.76 -3.73 -16.64
C PRO A 276 -25.24 -3.55 -16.51
N LEU A 277 -24.79 -2.46 -15.87
CA LEU A 277 -23.38 -2.11 -15.65
C LEU A 277 -23.13 -1.80 -14.16
N PRO A 278 -23.03 -2.84 -13.30
CA PRO A 278 -22.88 -2.67 -11.86
C PRO A 278 -21.46 -2.33 -11.40
N VAL A 279 -20.46 -2.58 -12.23
CA VAL A 279 -19.06 -2.32 -11.92
C VAL A 279 -18.39 -1.70 -13.14
N GLU A 280 -17.39 -0.88 -12.87
CA GLU A 280 -16.47 -0.32 -13.86
C GLU A 280 -15.08 -0.91 -13.59
N VAL A 281 -14.46 -1.48 -14.60
CA VAL A 281 -13.10 -2.02 -14.51
C VAL A 281 -12.19 -1.22 -15.43
N ARG A 282 -11.12 -0.68 -14.87
CA ARG A 282 -10.07 -0.01 -15.65
C ARG A 282 -8.74 -0.75 -15.53
N ASP A 283 -8.02 -0.85 -16.63
CA ASP A 283 -6.64 -1.32 -16.64
C ASP A 283 -5.68 -0.25 -16.07
N GLU A 284 -4.39 -0.58 -16.00
CA GLU A 284 -3.36 0.37 -15.53
C GLU A 284 -3.18 1.59 -16.44
N GLY A 285 -3.59 1.51 -17.71
CA GLY A 285 -3.62 2.63 -18.65
C GLY A 285 -4.86 3.51 -18.51
N GLY A 286 -5.82 3.12 -17.66
CA GLY A 286 -7.08 3.81 -17.45
C GLY A 286 -8.16 3.50 -18.48
N SER A 287 -7.94 2.51 -19.36
CA SER A 287 -8.89 2.06 -20.38
C SER A 287 -9.96 1.16 -19.75
N ASP A 288 -11.21 1.28 -20.22
CA ASP A 288 -12.31 0.44 -19.75
C ASP A 288 -12.17 -0.99 -20.29
N VAL A 289 -11.97 -1.94 -19.37
CA VAL A 289 -11.83 -3.38 -19.63
C VAL A 289 -12.93 -4.18 -18.91
N THR A 290 -14.04 -3.53 -18.56
CA THR A 290 -15.17 -4.15 -17.83
C THR A 290 -15.67 -5.40 -18.52
N ALA A 291 -15.85 -5.35 -19.83
CA ALA A 291 -16.37 -6.47 -20.62
C ALA A 291 -15.40 -7.65 -20.71
N GLU A 292 -14.11 -7.45 -20.44
CA GLU A 292 -13.09 -8.51 -20.40
C GLU A 292 -13.12 -9.28 -19.07
N PHE A 293 -13.45 -8.58 -17.97
CA PHE A 293 -13.41 -9.16 -16.62
C PHE A 293 -14.77 -9.61 -16.11
N PHE A 294 -15.87 -8.94 -16.45
CA PHE A 294 -17.19 -9.26 -15.90
C PHE A 294 -18.28 -9.44 -16.96
N ASP A 295 -19.14 -10.43 -16.73
CA ASP A 295 -20.43 -10.64 -17.38
C ASP A 295 -21.52 -10.39 -16.35
N CYS A 296 -22.38 -9.42 -16.62
CA CYS A 296 -23.43 -8.97 -15.70
C CYS A 296 -24.84 -9.45 -16.11
N ARG A 297 -24.93 -10.43 -17.02
CA ARG A 297 -26.20 -10.97 -17.53
C ARG A 297 -26.95 -11.78 -16.47
N ALA A 298 -28.27 -11.87 -16.67
CA ALA A 298 -29.18 -12.60 -15.78
C ALA A 298 -29.12 -12.15 -14.30
N GLY A 299 -28.80 -10.87 -14.07
CA GLY A 299 -28.77 -10.28 -12.73
C GLY A 299 -27.63 -10.78 -11.84
N MET A 300 -26.56 -11.34 -12.42
CA MET A 300 -25.42 -11.89 -11.70
C MET A 300 -24.13 -11.20 -12.15
N ILE A 301 -23.27 -10.82 -11.21
CA ILE A 301 -21.94 -10.27 -11.50
C ILE A 301 -20.96 -11.43 -11.52
N ARG A 302 -20.58 -11.91 -12.71
CA ARG A 302 -19.73 -13.09 -12.91
C ARG A 302 -18.40 -12.71 -13.53
N LEU A 303 -17.33 -13.28 -13.00
CA LEU A 303 -16.00 -13.15 -13.58
C LEU A 303 -15.95 -13.90 -14.93
N ARG A 304 -15.40 -13.28 -15.98
CA ARG A 304 -15.30 -13.87 -17.33
C ARG A 304 -13.98 -14.57 -17.61
N ARG A 305 -12.93 -14.16 -16.91
CA ARG A 305 -11.57 -14.70 -17.02
C ARG A 305 -11.01 -14.99 -15.64
N ALA A 306 -10.08 -15.91 -15.55
CA ALA A 306 -9.44 -16.18 -14.27
C ALA A 306 -8.71 -14.92 -13.77
N ALA A 307 -8.82 -14.62 -12.47
CA ALA A 307 -8.13 -13.50 -11.84
C ALA A 307 -8.00 -13.75 -10.33
N MET A 308 -7.04 -13.08 -9.70
CA MET A 308 -6.88 -13.08 -8.25
C MET A 308 -7.24 -11.71 -7.70
N PRO A 309 -8.33 -11.55 -6.93
CA PRO A 309 -8.66 -10.27 -6.34
C PRO A 309 -7.78 -9.99 -5.11
N ALA A 310 -7.56 -8.70 -4.83
CA ALA A 310 -6.95 -8.20 -3.61
C ALA A 310 -7.71 -6.99 -3.08
N MET A 311 -7.57 -6.73 -1.78
CA MET A 311 -8.18 -5.60 -1.06
C MET A 311 -9.71 -5.55 -1.11
N LEU A 312 -10.39 -6.68 -1.40
CA LEU A 312 -11.83 -6.80 -1.14
C LEU A 312 -12.11 -6.55 0.34
N THR A 313 -13.15 -5.77 0.62
CA THR A 313 -13.61 -5.44 1.96
C THR A 313 -15.14 -5.40 1.98
N LEU A 314 -15.72 -5.65 3.16
CA LEU A 314 -17.16 -5.51 3.39
C LEU A 314 -17.53 -4.10 3.88
N ASP A 315 -16.55 -3.20 4.02
CA ASP A 315 -16.77 -1.81 4.39
C ASP A 315 -17.18 -0.97 3.17
N GLU A 316 -18.48 -0.68 3.07
CA GLU A 316 -19.07 0.13 1.99
C GLU A 316 -18.45 1.52 1.86
N ARG A 317 -18.02 2.13 2.97
CA ARG A 317 -17.39 3.46 2.94
C ARG A 317 -16.01 3.38 2.33
N VAL A 318 -15.22 2.35 2.65
CA VAL A 318 -13.90 2.14 2.04
C VAL A 318 -14.04 1.86 0.55
N VAL A 319 -14.96 0.99 0.15
CA VAL A 319 -15.24 0.71 -1.28
C VAL A 319 -15.63 1.97 -2.04
N ARG A 320 -16.44 2.85 -1.42
CA ARG A 320 -16.86 4.12 -2.02
C ARG A 320 -15.71 5.13 -2.12
N GLN A 321 -14.78 5.12 -1.16
CA GLN A 321 -13.67 6.07 -1.10
C GLN A 321 -12.49 5.68 -2.00
N ASP A 322 -12.31 4.39 -2.29
CA ASP A 322 -11.24 3.87 -3.14
C ASP A 322 -11.80 3.01 -4.27
N CYS A 323 -11.86 1.69 -4.12
CA CYS A 323 -12.36 0.77 -5.12
C CYS A 323 -12.96 -0.49 -4.45
N LEU A 324 -13.66 -1.33 -5.23
CA LEU A 324 -14.14 -2.62 -4.75
C LEU A 324 -12.96 -3.58 -4.52
N CYS A 325 -12.08 -3.70 -5.51
CA CYS A 325 -10.85 -4.49 -5.44
C CYS A 325 -9.91 -4.16 -6.58
N TYR A 326 -8.72 -4.74 -6.48
CA TYR A 326 -7.80 -4.89 -7.60
C TYR A 326 -7.84 -6.35 -8.07
N LEU A 327 -7.72 -6.55 -9.39
CA LEU A 327 -7.55 -7.87 -9.99
C LEU A 327 -6.09 -8.03 -10.41
N MET A 328 -5.52 -9.16 -10.06
CA MET A 328 -4.12 -9.47 -10.24
C MET A 328 -3.94 -10.78 -11.01
N GLU A 329 -2.76 -10.91 -11.62
CA GLU A 329 -2.29 -12.14 -12.23
C GLU A 329 -0.92 -12.49 -11.66
N ARG A 330 -0.58 -13.78 -11.64
CA ARG A 330 0.75 -14.21 -11.24
C ARG A 330 1.74 -13.77 -12.32
N LEU A 331 2.76 -13.03 -11.92
CA LEU A 331 3.82 -12.64 -12.83
C LEU A 331 4.89 -13.74 -12.81
N PRO A 332 5.20 -14.39 -13.94
CA PRO A 332 6.34 -15.28 -13.99
C PRO A 332 7.60 -14.46 -13.73
N PHE A 333 8.50 -14.97 -12.89
CA PHE A 333 9.76 -14.28 -12.64
C PHE A 333 10.52 -14.20 -13.98
N PRO A 334 11.08 -13.04 -14.37
CA PRO A 334 11.79 -12.93 -15.63
C PRO A 334 12.97 -13.92 -15.59
N ARG A 335 12.86 -15.01 -16.36
CA ARG A 335 13.95 -15.98 -16.49
C ARG A 335 15.13 -15.25 -17.12
N ARG A 336 16.26 -15.18 -16.42
CA ARG A 336 17.55 -14.72 -16.97
C ARG A 336 18.09 -15.61 -18.12
N GLU A 337 17.34 -16.60 -18.58
CA GLU A 337 17.74 -17.45 -19.71
C GLU A 337 17.70 -16.74 -21.08
N HIS A 338 16.97 -15.62 -21.23
CA HIS A 338 16.97 -14.88 -22.50
C HIS A 338 18.19 -13.95 -22.69
N ALA A 339 18.87 -13.54 -21.62
CA ALA A 339 20.08 -12.71 -21.75
C ALA A 339 21.33 -13.54 -22.09
N ALA A 340 21.37 -14.82 -21.71
CA ALA A 340 22.51 -15.70 -22.00
C ALA A 340 22.48 -16.26 -23.43
N LEU A 341 21.29 -16.46 -24.03
CA LEU A 341 21.16 -16.96 -25.40
C LEU A 341 21.56 -15.91 -26.47
N GLU A 342 21.32 -14.63 -26.23
CA GLU A 342 21.76 -13.55 -27.13
C GLU A 342 23.29 -13.30 -27.06
N LEU A 343 23.93 -13.57 -25.92
CA LEU A 343 25.38 -13.46 -25.73
C LEU A 343 26.16 -14.68 -26.27
N CYS A 344 25.54 -15.86 -26.37
CA CYS A 344 26.15 -17.01 -27.04
C CYS A 344 25.90 -17.03 -28.56
N ALA A 345 24.80 -16.44 -29.04
CA ALA A 345 24.53 -16.31 -30.48
C ALA A 345 25.38 -15.22 -31.17
N SER A 346 25.92 -14.26 -30.41
CA SER A 346 26.78 -13.17 -30.93
C SER A 346 28.29 -13.47 -30.87
N VAL A 347 28.68 -14.70 -30.49
CA VAL A 347 30.08 -15.17 -30.45
C VAL A 347 30.34 -16.30 -31.46
N ILE A 348 29.36 -16.62 -32.31
CA ILE A 348 29.51 -17.58 -33.43
C ILE A 348 29.05 -16.92 -34.75
N ASP A 349 29.58 -15.72 -35.04
CA ASP A 349 29.67 -15.18 -36.40
C ASP A 349 30.98 -14.41 -36.58
#